data_AF-A0A7R9IC56-F1
#
_entry.id   AF-A0A7R9IC56-F1
#
_cell.length_a   1.000
_cell.length_b   1.000
_cell.length_c   1.000
_cell.angle_alpha   90.00
_cell.angle_beta   90.00
_cell.angle_gamma   90.00
#
_symmetry.space_group_name_H-M   'P 1'
#
loop_
_entity.id
_entity.type
_entity.pdbx_description
1 polymer ?
#
loop_
_entity_poly.entity_id
_entity_poly.type
_entity_poly.pdbx_seq_one_letter_code
_entity_poly.pdbx_strand_id
1 'polypeptide(L)'
;MMLDVSTSERRMNCGNVAVRRLEVLRRILHKPQCLQLHLTSARTDQTSADSQVKIGDITKTVKPSKHPEYVPRKYCKRVNSSSLLHNVVAVPAEQTQEFLQHLRWMLQKDVLGQDIFLLGRPGPLRRRLAMQFLELTNRELEFVSLSRDTTESDLKQRREIKSGTAIYFDQSAVRAAIHGRVLVLEGIEKAERNVLPVLNNLLENREMHLEDGRFLIPASRYDKLLKEHSLEELERWQLVRVSEDFRVVALGIPVPRYLGNPLDPPLRSRFQARDVGITNYKSTEGVGLAPLSTYPPVASRQGKQAKHCLPLLEDI
;
A
#
# COMPACT_ATOMS: atom_id res chain seq x y z
N MET A 1 4.57 69.09 -48.56
CA MET A 1 5.89 68.55 -48.19
C MET A 1 6.09 68.89 -46.72
N MET A 2 5.93 67.93 -45.80
CA MET A 2 7.05 67.20 -45.19
C MET A 2 8.02 68.17 -44.48
N LEU A 3 8.22 68.20 -43.16
CA LEU A 3 8.12 67.19 -42.10
C LEU A 3 7.88 67.83 -40.71
N ASP A 4 7.16 67.10 -39.86
CA ASP A 4 7.12 67.20 -38.39
C ASP A 4 8.50 67.03 -37.74
N VAL A 5 8.80 67.79 -36.68
CA VAL A 5 9.45 67.28 -35.46
C VAL A 5 8.89 68.03 -34.24
N SER A 6 7.95 67.39 -33.54
CA SER A 6 7.47 67.78 -32.22
C SER A 6 8.29 67.06 -31.15
N THR A 7 9.09 67.81 -30.38
CA THR A 7 9.72 67.34 -29.14
C THR A 7 8.68 67.33 -28.03
N SER A 8 8.05 66.18 -27.80
CA SER A 8 7.23 65.92 -26.60
C SER A 8 7.93 64.91 -25.70
N GLU A 9 8.10 65.29 -24.44
CA GLU A 9 8.57 64.46 -23.35
C GLU A 9 7.72 63.19 -23.23
N ARG A 10 8.34 62.01 -23.42
CA ARG A 10 7.81 60.74 -22.93
C ARG A 10 8.74 60.16 -21.88
N ARG A 11 8.57 60.62 -20.64
CA ARG A 11 8.85 59.80 -19.45
C ARG A 11 7.70 58.80 -19.31
N MET A 12 7.89 57.53 -19.67
CA MET A 12 7.02 56.45 -19.18
C MET A 12 7.71 55.08 -19.10
N ASN A 13 7.86 54.63 -17.85
CA ASN A 13 7.60 53.27 -17.37
C ASN A 13 8.43 52.08 -17.90
N CYS A 14 9.74 52.08 -17.65
CA CYS A 14 10.54 50.83 -17.64
C CYS A 14 10.73 50.23 -16.22
N GLY A 15 10.12 50.83 -15.19
CA GLY A 15 10.33 50.43 -13.78
C GLY A 15 9.43 49.28 -13.26
N ASN A 16 8.38 48.88 -13.99
CA ASN A 16 7.32 48.05 -13.39
C ASN A 16 7.47 46.53 -13.60
N VAL A 17 8.33 46.06 -14.51
CA VAL A 17 8.51 44.60 -14.73
C VAL A 17 9.46 43.99 -13.70
N ALA A 18 10.53 44.70 -13.35
CA ALA A 18 11.48 44.28 -12.32
C ALA A 18 10.82 44.26 -10.93
N VAL A 19 10.01 45.28 -10.63
CA VAL A 19 9.25 45.36 -9.37
C VAL A 19 8.25 44.21 -9.25
N ARG A 20 7.49 43.90 -10.31
CA ARG A 20 6.56 42.75 -10.31
C ARG A 20 7.28 41.41 -10.14
N ARG A 21 8.46 41.23 -10.75
CA ARG A 21 9.28 40.02 -10.57
C ARG A 21 9.84 39.91 -9.15
N LEU A 22 10.29 41.02 -8.58
CA LEU A 22 10.73 41.10 -7.18
C LEU A 22 9.58 40.88 -6.20
N GLU A 23 8.37 41.30 -6.54
CA GLU A 23 7.17 41.13 -5.71
C GLU A 23 6.63 39.70 -5.74
N VAL A 24 6.75 39.02 -6.89
CA VAL A 24 6.54 37.57 -7.01
C VAL A 24 7.62 36.81 -6.22
N LEU A 25 8.90 37.18 -6.35
CA LEU A 25 9.99 36.62 -5.55
C LEU A 25 9.77 36.88 -4.05
N ARG A 26 9.29 38.06 -3.68
CA ARG A 26 8.97 38.43 -2.30
C ARG A 26 7.77 37.63 -1.78
N ARG A 27 6.76 37.31 -2.60
CA ARG A 27 5.67 36.37 -2.26
C ARG A 27 6.13 34.92 -2.16
N ILE A 28 7.15 34.52 -2.91
CA ILE A 28 7.73 33.17 -2.85
C ILE A 28 8.65 33.04 -1.62
N LEU A 29 9.41 34.09 -1.28
CA LEU A 29 10.38 34.13 -0.18
C LEU A 29 9.74 34.47 1.17
N HIS A 30 8.79 35.40 1.21
CA HIS A 30 7.90 35.57 2.36
C HIS A 30 6.78 34.55 2.24
N LYS A 31 6.99 33.38 2.84
CA LYS A 31 5.91 32.47 3.20
C LYS A 31 4.74 33.32 3.73
N PRO A 32 3.55 33.31 3.09
CA PRO A 32 2.39 33.83 3.78
C PRO A 32 2.29 33.05 5.09
N GLN A 33 2.04 33.76 6.19
CA GLN A 33 1.69 33.16 7.47
C GLN A 33 0.78 31.98 7.17
N CYS A 34 1.28 30.81 7.55
CA CYS A 34 0.66 29.53 7.31
C CYS A 34 -0.82 29.69 7.69
N LEU A 35 -1.72 29.79 6.69
CA LEU A 35 -3.08 29.31 6.82
C LEU A 35 -2.94 28.02 7.59
N GLN A 36 -3.66 27.88 8.70
CA GLN A 36 -3.55 26.81 9.69
C GLN A 36 -3.72 25.44 9.01
N LEU A 37 -2.69 25.02 8.27
CA LEU A 37 -2.62 23.77 7.55
C LEU A 37 -2.50 22.79 8.70
N HIS A 38 -3.54 21.97 8.87
CA HIS A 38 -3.53 20.82 9.76
C HIS A 38 -2.38 19.90 9.31
N LEU A 39 -1.17 20.22 9.77
CA LEU A 39 0.04 19.51 9.43
C LEU A 39 -0.06 18.16 10.15
N THR A 40 -0.29 17.10 9.38
CA THR A 40 -0.34 15.76 9.97
C THR A 40 1.08 15.40 10.36
N SER A 41 1.34 15.10 11.63
CA SER A 41 2.66 14.66 12.10
C SER A 41 2.58 13.23 12.60
N ALA A 42 3.57 12.40 12.28
CA ALA A 42 3.77 11.11 12.92
C ALA A 42 4.77 11.25 14.06
N ARG A 43 4.45 10.71 15.23
CA ARG A 43 5.29 10.66 16.42
C ARG A 43 5.25 9.26 17.02
N THR A 44 6.38 8.83 17.53
CA THR A 44 6.54 7.58 18.26
C THR A 44 7.02 7.94 19.65
N ASP A 45 6.15 7.82 20.64
CA ASP A 45 6.54 8.07 22.02
C ASP A 45 6.83 6.73 22.69
N GLN A 46 8.08 6.55 23.11
CA GLN A 46 8.50 5.40 23.92
C GLN A 46 8.43 5.83 25.37
N THR A 47 7.30 5.55 26.03
CA THR A 47 7.23 5.60 27.49
C THR A 47 7.63 4.25 28.07
N SER A 48 8.17 4.21 29.29
CA SER A 48 8.84 3.07 29.93
C SER A 48 8.04 1.75 30.04
N ALA A 49 6.77 1.70 29.60
CA ALA A 49 5.93 0.50 29.60
C ALA A 49 5.23 0.24 28.24
N ASP A 50 4.85 1.29 27.48
CA ASP A 50 4.15 1.15 26.20
C ASP A 50 4.73 2.10 25.13
N SER A 51 5.03 1.55 23.95
CA SER A 51 5.36 2.34 22.76
C SER A 51 4.08 2.76 22.06
N GLN A 52 3.83 4.06 21.92
CA GLN A 52 2.65 4.57 21.22
C GLN A 52 3.04 5.26 19.91
N VAL A 53 2.27 5.00 18.85
CA VAL A 53 2.38 5.66 17.55
C VAL A 53 1.19 6.60 17.40
N LYS A 54 1.48 7.87 17.21
CA LYS A 54 0.47 8.90 16.91
C LYS A 54 0.70 9.46 15.52
N ILE A 55 -0.31 9.41 14.66
CA ILE A 55 -0.27 10.02 13.32
C ILE A 55 -1.46 10.98 13.21
N GLY A 56 -1.18 12.28 13.27
CA GLY A 56 -2.20 13.32 13.38
C GLY A 56 -2.96 13.23 14.72
N ASP A 57 -4.26 13.01 14.63
CA ASP A 57 -5.23 12.83 15.71
C ASP A 57 -5.36 11.37 16.18
N ILE A 58 -4.87 10.40 15.41
CA ILE A 58 -5.06 8.97 15.70
C ILE A 58 -3.85 8.43 16.46
N THR A 59 -4.10 7.70 17.55
CA THR A 59 -3.07 7.07 18.37
C THR A 59 -3.32 5.58 18.46
N LYS A 60 -2.24 4.79 18.39
CA LYS A 60 -2.27 3.33 18.54
C LYS A 60 -1.14 2.88 19.47
N THR A 61 -1.49 2.02 20.42
CA THR A 61 -0.49 1.31 21.23
C THR A 61 0.13 0.19 20.42
N VAL A 62 1.46 0.17 20.36
CA VAL A 62 2.25 -0.80 19.59
C VAL A 62 2.68 -1.94 20.48
N LYS A 63 2.29 -3.16 20.11
CA LYS A 63 2.81 -4.38 20.71
C LYS A 63 4.23 -4.66 20.19
N PRO A 64 5.18 -5.09 21.01
CA PRO A 64 6.48 -5.55 20.51
C PRO A 64 6.31 -6.77 19.61
N SER A 65 6.96 -6.75 18.44
CA SER A 65 7.02 -7.90 17.52
C SER A 65 7.75 -9.08 18.16
N LYS A 66 7.27 -10.31 17.95
CA LYS A 66 7.95 -11.53 18.42
C LYS A 66 9.23 -11.78 17.63
N HIS A 67 9.17 -11.49 16.32
CA HIS A 67 10.23 -11.70 15.37
C HIS A 67 10.62 -10.38 14.68
N PRO A 68 11.56 -9.62 15.25
CA PRO A 68 11.96 -8.30 14.71
C PRO A 68 12.67 -8.38 13.35
N GLU A 69 12.98 -9.56 12.84
CA GLU A 69 13.49 -9.84 11.50
C GLU A 69 12.42 -9.72 10.41
N TYR A 70 11.14 -9.94 10.74
CA TYR A 70 10.02 -9.80 9.81
C TYR A 70 9.44 -8.38 9.79
N VAL A 71 9.98 -7.46 10.60
CA VAL A 71 9.57 -6.05 10.58
C VAL A 71 10.41 -5.30 9.54
N PRO A 72 9.79 -4.62 8.55
CA PRO A 72 10.53 -3.79 7.60
C PRO A 72 11.37 -2.72 8.29
N ARG A 73 12.58 -2.48 7.78
CA ARG A 73 13.50 -1.46 8.32
C ARG A 73 13.95 -0.51 7.22
N LYS A 74 14.36 0.70 7.60
CA LYS A 74 14.94 1.74 6.72
C LYS A 74 13.94 2.42 5.77
N TYR A 75 12.64 2.30 6.02
CA TYR A 75 11.60 3.05 5.29
C TYR A 75 11.31 4.40 5.95
N CYS A 76 11.48 4.48 7.27
CA CYS A 76 11.47 5.71 8.06
C CYS A 76 12.89 6.28 8.12
N LYS A 77 13.12 7.49 7.58
CA LYS A 77 14.36 8.23 7.88
C LYS A 77 14.23 8.76 9.31
N ARG A 78 15.04 8.28 10.25
CA ARG A 78 15.13 8.88 11.59
C ARG A 78 15.89 10.20 11.46
N VAL A 79 15.23 11.33 11.72
CA VAL A 79 15.94 12.60 11.88
C VAL A 79 16.48 12.63 13.30
N ASN A 80 17.77 12.38 13.47
CA ASN A 80 18.46 12.58 14.74
C ASN A 80 18.56 14.09 14.99
N SER A 81 17.52 14.70 15.55
CA SER A 81 17.64 16.06 16.06
C SER A 81 18.40 15.96 17.38
N SER A 82 19.63 16.47 17.39
CA SER A 82 20.58 16.47 18.51
C SER A 82 20.15 17.40 19.65
N SER A 83 18.94 17.24 20.18
CA SER A 83 18.50 17.87 21.41
C SER A 83 17.80 16.82 22.24
N LEU A 84 18.33 16.61 23.44
CA LEU A 84 17.81 15.72 24.46
C LEU A 84 16.30 15.90 24.63
N LEU A 85 15.59 14.77 24.72
CA LEU A 85 14.13 14.58 24.89
C LEU A 85 13.34 14.38 23.59
N HIS A 86 12.88 13.12 23.44
CA HIS A 86 11.93 12.54 22.48
C HIS A 86 12.56 11.91 21.22
N ASN A 87 12.53 10.57 21.19
CA ASN A 87 12.71 9.74 20.00
C ASN A 87 11.53 9.95 19.04
N VAL A 88 11.33 11.18 18.56
CA VAL A 88 10.39 11.46 17.49
C VAL A 88 10.97 10.79 16.25
N VAL A 89 10.38 9.70 15.78
CA VAL A 89 10.53 9.28 14.39
C VAL A 89 9.88 10.38 13.55
N ALA A 90 10.61 11.47 13.35
CA ALA A 90 10.24 12.53 12.45
C ALA A 90 10.25 11.88 11.08
N VAL A 91 9.07 11.54 10.57
CA VAL A 91 8.89 11.27 9.15
C VAL A 91 9.53 12.48 8.46
N PRO A 92 10.57 12.27 7.63
CA PRO A 92 11.39 13.36 7.11
C PRO A 92 10.47 14.38 6.44
N ALA A 93 10.72 15.67 6.69
CA ALA A 93 9.95 16.79 6.13
C ALA A 93 9.84 16.78 4.58
N GLU A 94 10.62 15.91 3.93
CA GLU A 94 10.61 15.60 2.50
C GLU A 94 9.44 14.69 2.06
N GLN A 95 8.72 14.04 2.99
CA GLN A 95 7.50 13.30 2.65
C GLN A 95 6.31 14.27 2.65
N THR A 96 5.76 14.49 1.46
CA THR A 96 4.59 15.34 1.19
C THR A 96 3.47 15.08 2.21
N GLN A 97 2.75 16.12 2.65
CA GLN A 97 1.61 16.00 3.56
C GLN A 97 0.60 14.90 3.15
N GLU A 98 0.44 14.68 1.84
CA GLU A 98 -0.35 13.58 1.26
C GLU A 98 0.08 12.20 1.77
N PHE A 99 1.38 11.96 1.89
CA PHE A 99 1.93 10.69 2.39
C PHE A 99 1.53 10.45 3.85
N LEU A 100 1.61 11.49 4.68
CA LEU A 100 1.19 11.42 6.09
C LEU A 100 -0.32 11.23 6.22
N GLN A 101 -1.12 11.82 5.34
CA GLN A 101 -2.56 11.57 5.28
C GLN A 101 -2.89 10.11 4.94
N HIS A 102 -2.13 9.48 4.03
CA HIS A 102 -2.29 8.07 3.74
C HIS A 102 -1.91 7.19 4.93
N LEU A 103 -0.78 7.46 5.59
CA LEU A 103 -0.37 6.72 6.80
C LEU A 103 -1.38 6.88 7.94
N ARG A 104 -1.89 8.10 8.15
CA ARG A 104 -2.98 8.38 9.11
C ARG A 104 -4.20 7.54 8.82
N TRP A 105 -4.64 7.52 7.55
CA TRP A 105 -5.79 6.73 7.13
C TRP A 105 -5.55 5.23 7.31
N MET A 106 -4.35 4.72 7.01
CA MET A 106 -4.00 3.33 7.27
C MET A 106 -4.06 2.99 8.76
N LEU A 107 -3.53 3.86 9.62
CA LEU A 107 -3.59 3.70 11.07
C LEU A 107 -5.05 3.67 11.57
N GLN A 108 -5.90 4.54 11.02
CA GLN A 108 -7.34 4.53 11.31
C GLN A 108 -7.97 3.17 11.02
N LYS A 109 -7.69 2.62 9.83
CA LYS A 109 -8.28 1.35 9.37
C LYS A 109 -7.77 0.15 10.16
N ASP A 110 -6.49 0.17 10.51
CA ASP A 110 -5.87 -0.86 11.34
C ASP A 110 -6.42 -0.86 12.77
N VAL A 111 -6.66 0.32 13.38
CA VAL A 111 -7.34 0.42 14.69
C VAL A 111 -8.77 -0.12 14.62
N LEU A 112 -9.47 0.06 13.50
CA LEU A 112 -10.81 -0.50 13.27
C LEU A 112 -10.79 -2.00 12.92
N GLY A 113 -9.61 -2.63 12.78
CA GLY A 113 -9.49 -4.01 12.36
C GLY A 113 -9.99 -4.27 10.94
N GLN A 114 -9.87 -3.29 10.04
CA GLN A 114 -10.30 -3.38 8.64
C GLN A 114 -9.10 -3.65 7.72
N ASP A 115 -9.30 -4.48 6.69
CA ASP A 115 -8.28 -4.73 5.67
C ASP A 115 -8.17 -3.56 4.69
N ILE A 116 -6.93 -3.29 4.26
CA ILE A 116 -6.56 -2.09 3.52
C ILE A 116 -6.27 -2.45 2.07
N PHE A 117 -6.73 -1.61 1.13
CA PHE A 117 -6.35 -1.70 -0.28
C PHE A 117 -5.81 -0.37 -0.79
N LEU A 118 -4.52 -0.35 -1.13
CA LEU A 118 -3.84 0.81 -1.71
C LEU A 118 -3.89 0.71 -3.23
N LEU A 119 -4.72 1.56 -3.83
CA LEU A 119 -4.86 1.73 -5.27
C LEU A 119 -3.97 2.87 -5.74
N GLY A 120 -3.41 2.77 -6.94
CA GLY A 120 -2.61 3.86 -7.50
C GLY A 120 -1.85 3.42 -8.74
N ARG A 121 -1.06 4.33 -9.30
CA ARG A 121 -0.27 4.04 -10.51
C ARG A 121 0.76 2.93 -10.25
N PRO A 122 1.13 2.13 -11.27
CA PRO A 122 2.29 1.26 -11.21
C PRO A 122 3.52 2.04 -10.71
N GLY A 123 4.22 1.50 -9.73
CA GLY A 123 5.37 2.18 -9.11
C GLY A 123 5.59 1.81 -7.65
N PRO A 124 6.74 2.23 -7.08
CA PRO A 124 7.18 1.79 -5.75
C PRO A 124 6.45 2.48 -4.59
N LEU A 125 5.71 3.56 -4.85
CA LEU A 125 5.14 4.42 -3.82
C LEU A 125 4.20 3.66 -2.86
N ARG A 126 3.26 2.89 -3.39
CA ARG A 126 2.30 2.10 -2.61
C ARG A 126 2.99 1.07 -1.71
N ARG A 127 3.97 0.36 -2.26
CA ARG A 127 4.79 -0.60 -1.50
C ARG A 127 5.57 0.11 -0.41
N ARG A 128 6.26 1.21 -0.73
CA ARG A 128 7.00 2.02 0.24
C ARG A 128 6.10 2.48 1.39
N LEU A 129 4.87 2.91 1.09
CA LEU A 129 3.88 3.35 2.05
C LEU A 129 3.46 2.23 3.00
N ALA A 130 3.16 1.04 2.46
CA ALA A 130 2.86 -0.15 3.27
C ALA A 130 4.05 -0.53 4.17
N MET A 131 5.26 -0.60 3.62
CA MET A 131 6.45 -0.95 4.40
C MET A 131 6.75 0.07 5.51
N GLN A 132 6.59 1.36 5.22
CA GLN A 132 6.78 2.42 6.20
C GLN A 132 5.72 2.37 7.31
N PHE A 133 4.47 2.07 6.96
CA PHE A 133 3.41 1.86 7.93
C PHE A 133 3.72 0.70 8.90
N LEU A 134 4.23 -0.41 8.37
CA LEU A 134 4.59 -1.58 9.18
C LEU A 134 5.82 -1.32 10.07
N GLU A 135 6.81 -0.58 9.58
CA GLU A 135 7.95 -0.15 10.39
C GLU A 135 7.50 0.78 11.54
N LEU A 136 6.61 1.74 11.25
CA LEU A 136 6.07 2.65 12.27
C LEU A 136 5.28 1.91 13.35
N THR A 137 4.47 0.94 12.95
CA THR A 137 3.60 0.17 13.87
C THR A 137 4.28 -1.07 14.45
N ASN A 138 5.56 -1.29 14.15
CA ASN A 138 6.34 -2.46 14.54
C ASN A 138 5.64 -3.81 14.26
N ARG A 139 5.04 -3.92 13.07
CA ARG A 139 4.26 -5.09 12.65
C ARG A 139 5.09 -6.00 11.77
N GLU A 140 5.04 -7.30 12.06
CA GLU A 140 5.63 -8.35 11.23
C GLU A 140 4.94 -8.43 9.86
N LEU A 141 5.73 -8.64 8.82
CA LEU A 141 5.31 -8.70 7.42
C LEU A 141 5.42 -10.12 6.87
N GLU A 142 4.42 -10.53 6.10
CA GLU A 142 4.51 -11.61 5.11
C GLU A 142 4.15 -11.02 3.74
N PHE A 143 4.99 -11.25 2.74
CA PHE A 143 4.82 -10.66 1.42
C PHE A 143 4.48 -11.73 0.38
N VAL A 144 3.48 -11.43 -0.46
CA VAL A 144 3.08 -12.28 -1.58
C VAL A 144 2.90 -11.42 -2.82
N SER A 145 3.60 -11.79 -3.90
CA SER A 145 3.38 -11.22 -5.23
C SER A 145 2.51 -12.17 -6.04
N LEU A 146 1.31 -11.72 -6.38
CA LEU A 146 0.37 -12.44 -7.23
C LEU A 146 0.72 -12.21 -8.70
N SER A 147 0.82 -13.31 -9.43
CA SER A 147 0.99 -13.36 -10.87
C SER A 147 -0.07 -14.30 -11.47
N ARG A 148 -0.07 -14.41 -12.80
CA ARG A 148 -0.92 -15.36 -13.50
C ARG A 148 -0.58 -16.82 -13.18
N ASP A 149 0.65 -17.06 -12.75
CA ASP A 149 1.19 -18.40 -12.47
C ASP A 149 1.12 -18.73 -10.97
N THR A 150 0.61 -17.82 -10.14
CA THR A 150 0.43 -18.08 -8.71
C THR A 150 -0.68 -19.10 -8.51
N THR A 151 -0.34 -20.19 -7.84
CA THR A 151 -1.26 -21.28 -7.54
C THR A 151 -1.77 -21.21 -6.10
N GLU A 152 -2.79 -22.00 -5.81
CA GLU A 152 -3.31 -22.18 -4.45
C GLU A 152 -2.23 -22.66 -3.46
N SER A 153 -1.35 -23.57 -3.88
CA SER A 153 -0.27 -24.10 -3.06
C SER A 153 0.79 -23.04 -2.69
N ASP A 154 0.95 -21.97 -3.48
CA ASP A 154 1.86 -20.84 -3.16
C ASP A 154 1.29 -19.93 -2.05
N LEU A 155 -0.02 -20.00 -1.80
CA LEU A 155 -0.67 -19.26 -0.71
C LEU A 155 -0.86 -20.11 0.53
N LYS A 156 -1.20 -21.38 0.36
CA LYS A 156 -1.59 -22.28 1.44
C LYS A 156 -0.39 -23.07 1.94
N GLN A 157 -0.11 -24.17 1.27
CA GLN A 157 0.93 -25.10 1.64
C GLN A 157 1.59 -25.65 0.39
N ARG A 158 2.90 -25.79 0.46
CA ARG A 158 3.69 -26.46 -0.57
C ARG A 158 4.08 -27.84 -0.05
N ARG A 159 3.73 -28.87 -0.83
CA ARG A 159 4.18 -30.23 -0.56
C ARG A 159 5.61 -30.41 -1.06
N GLU A 160 6.53 -30.75 -0.17
CA GLU A 160 7.92 -31.08 -0.51
C GLU A 160 8.23 -32.51 -0.05
N ILE A 161 9.06 -33.22 -0.82
CA ILE A 161 9.53 -34.55 -0.44
C ILE A 161 10.90 -34.37 0.21
N LYS A 162 11.02 -34.70 1.50
CA LYS A 162 12.29 -34.74 2.22
C LYS A 162 12.53 -36.16 2.70
N SER A 163 13.67 -36.72 2.31
CA SER A 163 14.10 -38.07 2.73
C SER A 163 13.02 -39.15 2.50
N GLY A 164 12.33 -39.11 1.36
CA GLY A 164 11.28 -40.08 1.00
C GLY A 164 9.92 -39.85 1.67
N THR A 165 9.78 -38.85 2.53
CA THR A 165 8.50 -38.48 3.18
C THR A 165 7.98 -37.15 2.63
N ALA A 166 6.68 -37.09 2.35
CA ALA A 166 6.03 -35.83 1.98
C ALA A 166 5.77 -34.96 3.22
N ILE A 167 6.31 -33.75 3.22
CA ILE A 167 6.14 -32.75 4.27
C ILE A 167 5.44 -31.53 3.65
N TYR A 168 4.46 -30.98 4.37
CA TYR A 168 3.75 -29.78 3.98
C TYR A 168 4.40 -28.56 4.64
N PHE A 169 4.75 -27.56 3.83
CA PHE A 169 5.34 -26.31 4.29
C PHE A 169 4.31 -25.17 4.17
N ASP A 170 3.98 -24.57 5.33
CA ASP A 170 3.10 -23.42 5.42
C ASP A 170 3.67 -22.22 4.66
N GLN A 171 2.88 -21.70 3.72
CA GLN A 171 3.24 -20.54 2.94
C GLN A 171 2.83 -19.23 3.63
N SER A 172 3.16 -18.11 3.00
CA SER A 172 3.05 -16.75 3.56
C SER A 172 1.65 -16.43 4.11
N ALA A 173 0.55 -16.84 3.45
CA ALA A 173 -0.79 -16.50 3.92
C ALA A 173 -1.16 -17.26 5.21
N VAL A 174 -0.79 -18.53 5.30
CA VAL A 174 -1.02 -19.38 6.49
C VAL A 174 -0.17 -18.89 7.66
N ARG A 175 1.13 -18.64 7.43
CA ARG A 175 2.03 -18.09 8.45
C ARG A 175 1.55 -16.74 8.96
N ALA A 176 1.06 -15.87 8.08
CA ALA A 176 0.51 -14.58 8.48
C ALA A 176 -0.73 -14.74 9.37
N ALA A 177 -1.66 -15.63 9.00
CA ALA A 177 -2.88 -15.88 9.75
C ALA A 177 -2.60 -16.46 11.15
N ILE A 178 -1.72 -17.45 11.24
CA ILE A 178 -1.38 -18.11 12.51
C ILE A 178 -0.62 -17.15 13.44
N HIS A 179 0.41 -16.46 12.92
CA HIS A 179 1.26 -15.61 13.76
C HIS A 179 0.72 -14.20 13.97
N GLY A 180 -0.36 -13.80 13.29
CA GLY A 180 -0.93 -12.45 13.38
C GLY A 180 -0.12 -11.39 12.64
N ARG A 181 0.61 -11.79 11.59
CA ARG A 181 1.42 -10.88 10.76
C ARG A 181 0.51 -10.11 9.80
N VAL A 182 1.05 -9.06 9.21
CA VAL A 182 0.38 -8.36 8.11
C VAL A 182 0.75 -9.03 6.80
N LEU A 183 -0.25 -9.55 6.09
CA LEU A 183 -0.08 -10.09 4.75
C LEU A 183 -0.16 -8.97 3.73
N VAL A 184 0.93 -8.68 3.04
CA VAL A 184 0.96 -7.74 1.92
C VAL A 184 0.77 -8.51 0.62
N LEU A 185 -0.37 -8.27 -0.03
CA LEU A 185 -0.71 -8.87 -1.33
C LEU A 185 -0.43 -7.85 -2.43
N GLU A 186 0.47 -8.15 -3.34
CA GLU A 186 0.74 -7.30 -4.50
C GLU A 186 0.27 -7.93 -5.80
N GLY A 187 -0.33 -7.14 -6.68
CA GLY A 187 -0.73 -7.63 -8.00
C GLY A 187 -2.06 -8.38 -7.98
N ILE A 188 -2.98 -7.99 -7.11
CA ILE A 188 -4.31 -8.62 -7.01
C ILE A 188 -5.08 -8.58 -8.34
N GLU A 189 -4.81 -7.59 -9.20
CA GLU A 189 -5.36 -7.52 -10.55
C GLU A 189 -4.84 -8.60 -11.51
N LYS A 190 -3.73 -9.27 -11.16
CA LYS A 190 -3.09 -10.32 -11.96
C LYS A 190 -3.38 -11.71 -11.42
N ALA A 191 -4.07 -11.82 -10.30
CA ALA A 191 -4.38 -13.08 -9.65
C ALA A 191 -5.19 -13.98 -10.59
N GLU A 192 -4.84 -15.27 -10.58
CA GLU A 192 -5.55 -16.30 -11.32
C GLU A 192 -6.88 -16.65 -10.62
N ARG A 193 -7.85 -17.18 -11.37
CA ARG A 193 -9.24 -17.38 -10.90
C ARG A 193 -9.34 -18.45 -9.80
N ASN A 194 -8.48 -19.45 -9.80
CA ASN A 194 -8.37 -20.49 -8.78
C ASN A 194 -7.97 -19.94 -7.39
N VAL A 195 -7.20 -18.84 -7.35
CA VAL A 195 -6.68 -18.23 -6.13
C VAL A 195 -7.71 -17.30 -5.46
N LEU A 196 -8.59 -16.69 -6.25
CA LEU A 196 -9.57 -15.70 -5.74
C LEU A 196 -10.52 -16.28 -4.67
N PRO A 197 -11.09 -17.50 -4.80
CA PRO A 197 -11.93 -18.10 -3.77
C PRO A 197 -11.20 -18.28 -2.43
N VAL A 198 -9.95 -18.73 -2.48
CA VAL A 198 -9.11 -18.94 -1.29
C VAL A 198 -8.86 -17.62 -0.57
N LEU A 199 -8.47 -16.58 -1.33
CA LEU A 199 -8.28 -15.24 -0.77
C LEU A 199 -9.58 -14.65 -0.23
N ASN A 200 -10.70 -14.82 -0.94
CA ASN A 200 -11.98 -14.29 -0.50
C ASN A 200 -12.42 -14.91 0.82
N ASN A 201 -12.30 -16.23 1.00
CA ASN A 201 -12.66 -16.88 2.27
C ASN A 201 -11.73 -16.45 3.42
N LEU A 202 -10.42 -16.32 3.15
CA LEU A 202 -9.46 -15.84 4.15
C LEU A 202 -9.73 -14.38 4.55
N LEU A 203 -10.17 -13.53 3.64
CA LEU A 203 -10.48 -12.12 3.91
C LEU A 203 -11.82 -11.94 4.62
N GLU A 204 -12.80 -12.76 4.23
CA GLU A 204 -14.16 -12.70 4.76
C GLU A 204 -14.29 -13.36 6.14
N ASN A 205 -13.98 -14.65 6.23
CA ASN A 205 -14.25 -15.46 7.43
C ASN A 205 -13.01 -15.69 8.29
N ARG A 206 -11.81 -15.36 7.78
CA ARG A 206 -10.53 -15.82 8.33
C ARG A 206 -10.46 -17.35 8.38
N GLU A 207 -11.05 -18.00 7.37
CA GLU A 207 -11.11 -19.46 7.26
C GLU A 207 -10.34 -19.94 6.04
N MET A 208 -9.67 -21.08 6.19
CA MET A 208 -8.87 -21.70 5.14
C MET A 208 -8.66 -23.18 5.44
N HIS A 209 -9.02 -24.05 4.49
CA HIS A 209 -8.71 -25.48 4.54
C HIS A 209 -7.27 -25.70 4.16
N LEU A 210 -6.47 -26.46 4.90
CA LEU A 210 -5.09 -26.79 4.56
C LEU A 210 -5.00 -28.19 3.93
N GLU A 211 -3.94 -28.46 3.19
CA GLU A 211 -3.76 -29.74 2.48
C GLU A 211 -3.37 -30.88 3.43
N ASP A 212 -2.81 -30.55 4.59
CA ASP A 212 -2.49 -31.49 5.67
C ASP A 212 -3.68 -31.88 6.56
N GLY A 213 -4.88 -31.38 6.25
CA GLY A 213 -6.12 -31.63 6.99
C GLY A 213 -6.44 -30.56 8.04
N ARG A 214 -5.50 -29.66 8.37
CA ARG A 214 -5.77 -28.56 9.29
C ARG A 214 -6.81 -27.58 8.73
N PHE A 215 -7.59 -26.97 9.61
CA PHE A 215 -8.56 -25.95 9.23
C PHE A 215 -8.38 -24.68 10.04
N LEU A 216 -8.05 -23.57 9.37
CA LEU A 216 -7.95 -22.26 9.99
C LEU A 216 -9.35 -21.76 10.34
N ILE A 217 -9.55 -21.35 11.59
CA ILE A 217 -10.80 -20.72 12.06
C ILE A 217 -10.53 -19.40 12.79
N PRO A 218 -11.47 -18.44 12.73
CA PRO A 218 -11.32 -17.16 13.42
C PRO A 218 -11.20 -17.35 14.93
N ALA A 219 -10.36 -16.53 15.57
CA ALA A 219 -10.17 -16.47 17.01
C ALA A 219 -11.47 -16.54 17.82
N SER A 220 -12.46 -15.72 17.46
CA SER A 220 -13.75 -15.66 18.16
C SER A 220 -14.55 -16.96 18.13
N ARG A 221 -14.41 -17.77 17.08
CA ARG A 221 -15.05 -19.09 16.96
C ARG A 221 -14.24 -20.15 17.70
N TYR A 222 -12.91 -20.13 17.55
CA TYR A 222 -12.01 -21.03 18.28
C TYR A 222 -12.18 -20.88 19.79
N ASP A 223 -12.21 -19.65 20.29
CA ASP A 223 -12.32 -19.36 21.73
C ASP A 223 -13.70 -19.70 22.31
N LYS A 224 -14.74 -19.78 21.47
CA LYS A 224 -16.05 -20.32 21.88
C LYS A 224 -16.02 -21.83 21.99
N LEU A 225 -15.48 -22.50 20.97
CA LEU A 225 -15.34 -23.96 20.98
C LEU A 225 -14.45 -24.43 22.13
N LEU A 226 -13.40 -23.68 22.47
CA LEU A 226 -12.53 -23.98 23.62
C LEU A 226 -13.24 -23.93 24.98
N LYS A 227 -14.38 -23.23 25.08
CA LYS A 227 -15.20 -23.21 26.30
C LYS A 227 -16.16 -24.40 26.38
N GLU A 228 -16.55 -24.93 25.21
CA GLU A 228 -17.52 -26.04 25.09
C GLU A 228 -16.82 -27.41 25.03
N HIS A 229 -15.60 -27.44 24.50
CA HIS A 229 -14.82 -28.64 24.18
C HIS A 229 -13.42 -28.58 24.78
N SER A 230 -12.79 -29.74 24.97
CA SER A 230 -11.41 -29.83 25.43
C SER A 230 -10.41 -29.50 24.31
N LEU A 231 -9.18 -29.12 24.69
CA LEU A 231 -8.10 -28.89 23.71
C LEU A 231 -7.81 -30.12 22.84
N GLU A 232 -7.89 -31.32 23.42
CA GLU A 232 -7.67 -32.58 22.70
C GLU A 232 -8.75 -32.81 21.62
N GLU A 233 -9.99 -32.40 21.86
CA GLU A 233 -11.07 -32.48 20.85
C GLU A 233 -10.80 -31.57 19.67
N LEU A 234 -10.38 -30.33 19.96
CA LEU A 234 -10.02 -29.34 18.94
C LEU A 234 -8.82 -29.80 18.09
N GLU A 235 -7.82 -30.41 18.73
CA GLU A 235 -6.66 -31.00 18.04
C GLU A 235 -7.05 -32.21 17.19
N ARG A 236 -7.97 -33.06 17.67
CA ARG A 236 -8.52 -34.17 16.86
C ARG A 236 -9.25 -33.68 15.61
N TRP A 237 -9.91 -32.53 15.69
CA TRP A 237 -10.53 -31.86 14.53
C TRP A 237 -9.54 -31.05 13.68
N GLN A 238 -8.26 -31.02 14.07
CA GLN A 238 -7.19 -30.29 13.40
C GLN A 238 -7.50 -28.80 13.22
N LEU A 239 -8.21 -28.19 14.18
CA LEU A 239 -8.57 -26.78 14.14
C LEU A 239 -7.40 -25.91 14.56
N VAL A 240 -7.14 -24.86 13.77
CA VAL A 240 -6.06 -23.91 14.03
C VAL A 240 -6.65 -22.53 14.22
N ARG A 241 -6.32 -21.91 15.35
CA ARG A 241 -6.76 -20.55 15.69
C ARG A 241 -6.03 -19.52 14.82
N VAL A 242 -6.78 -18.70 14.10
CA VAL A 242 -6.25 -17.48 13.44
C VAL A 242 -6.11 -16.36 14.45
N SER A 243 -5.00 -15.63 14.39
CA SER A 243 -4.74 -14.50 15.28
C SER A 243 -5.66 -13.31 14.97
N GLU A 244 -6.18 -12.65 16.00
CA GLU A 244 -6.98 -11.42 15.86
C GLU A 244 -6.18 -10.27 15.25
N ASP A 245 -4.87 -10.28 15.50
CA ASP A 245 -3.94 -9.28 14.98
C ASP A 245 -3.72 -9.46 13.47
N PHE A 246 -4.04 -10.61 12.85
CA PHE A 246 -3.87 -10.83 11.40
C PHE A 246 -4.61 -9.79 10.56
N ARG A 247 -3.88 -9.07 9.70
CA ARG A 247 -4.43 -8.04 8.80
C ARG A 247 -3.93 -8.24 7.38
N VAL A 248 -4.69 -7.77 6.39
CA VAL A 248 -4.26 -7.78 4.98
C VAL A 248 -4.12 -6.36 4.44
N VAL A 249 -3.01 -6.11 3.74
CA VAL A 249 -2.76 -4.89 2.97
C VAL A 249 -2.57 -5.28 1.50
N ALA A 250 -3.60 -5.05 0.69
CA ALA A 250 -3.53 -5.26 -0.75
C ALA A 250 -2.93 -4.04 -1.45
N LEU A 251 -2.12 -4.28 -2.48
CA LEU A 251 -1.53 -3.29 -3.36
C LEU A 251 -1.99 -3.62 -4.79
N GLY A 252 -2.74 -2.70 -5.40
CA GLY A 252 -3.31 -2.93 -6.73
C GLY A 252 -3.36 -1.68 -7.57
N ILE A 253 -3.53 -1.86 -8.86
CA ILE A 253 -3.63 -0.77 -9.83
C ILE A 253 -5.08 -0.59 -10.29
N PRO A 254 -5.51 0.63 -10.65
CA PRO A 254 -6.85 0.83 -11.18
C PRO A 254 -6.98 0.20 -12.58
N VAL A 255 -7.90 -0.74 -12.71
CA VAL A 255 -8.34 -1.36 -13.98
C VAL A 255 -9.69 -0.74 -14.37
N PRO A 256 -9.93 -0.36 -15.64
CA PRO A 256 -9.20 -0.71 -16.87
C PRO A 256 -8.07 0.25 -17.27
N ARG A 257 -7.70 1.23 -16.43
CA ARG A 257 -6.66 2.21 -16.77
C ARG A 257 -5.30 1.56 -17.05
N TYR A 258 -5.01 0.46 -16.37
CA TYR A 258 -3.82 -0.36 -16.56
C TYR A 258 -4.21 -1.80 -16.89
N LEU A 259 -3.26 -2.55 -17.47
CA LEU A 259 -3.44 -3.96 -17.81
C LEU A 259 -3.67 -4.79 -16.53
N GLY A 260 -4.78 -5.52 -16.49
CA GLY A 260 -5.14 -6.40 -15.40
C GLY A 260 -6.60 -6.81 -15.49
N ASN A 261 -7.00 -7.73 -14.62
CA ASN A 261 -8.38 -8.13 -14.45
C ASN A 261 -9.05 -7.22 -13.42
N PRO A 262 -10.28 -6.74 -13.67
CA PRO A 262 -11.03 -6.01 -12.66
C PRO A 262 -11.30 -6.94 -11.48
N LEU A 263 -11.20 -6.42 -10.26
CA LEU A 263 -11.54 -7.21 -9.07
C LEU A 263 -13.03 -7.54 -9.06
N ASP A 264 -13.32 -8.80 -8.76
CA ASP A 264 -14.69 -9.28 -8.58
C ASP A 264 -15.40 -8.45 -7.49
N PRO A 265 -16.70 -8.11 -7.67
CA PRO A 265 -17.44 -7.30 -6.71
C PRO A 265 -17.38 -7.80 -5.25
N PRO A 266 -17.46 -9.12 -4.95
CA PRO A 266 -17.36 -9.63 -3.59
C PRO A 266 -16.01 -9.30 -2.95
N LEU A 267 -14.91 -9.61 -3.64
CA LEU A 267 -13.55 -9.39 -3.15
C LEU A 267 -13.26 -7.89 -3.00
N ARG A 268 -13.69 -7.07 -3.98
CA ARG A 268 -13.53 -5.62 -3.94
C ARG A 268 -14.20 -4.99 -2.70
N SER A 269 -15.34 -5.52 -2.30
CA SER A 269 -16.13 -4.98 -1.18
C SER A 269 -15.55 -5.33 0.20
N ARG A 270 -14.62 -6.30 0.28
CA ARG A 270 -13.92 -6.65 1.53
C ARG A 270 -12.87 -5.64 1.96
N PHE A 271 -12.32 -4.92 0.99
CA PHE A 271 -11.27 -3.96 1.27
C PHE A 271 -11.81 -2.56 1.49
N GLN A 272 -11.15 -1.82 2.37
CA GLN A 272 -11.22 -0.38 2.39
C GLN A 272 -10.19 0.16 1.42
N ALA A 273 -10.64 0.77 0.32
CA ALA A 273 -9.75 1.28 -0.70
C ALA A 273 -9.30 2.73 -0.43
N ARG A 274 -8.04 3.01 -0.71
CA ARG A 274 -7.48 4.37 -0.74
C ARG A 274 -6.70 4.57 -2.03
N ASP A 275 -7.04 5.62 -2.76
CA ASP A 275 -6.25 6.05 -3.91
C ASP A 275 -4.98 6.77 -3.43
N VAL A 276 -3.84 6.35 -3.95
CA VAL A 276 -2.50 6.88 -3.71
C VAL A 276 -2.09 7.60 -5.00
N GLY A 277 -2.29 8.92 -4.98
CA GLY A 277 -2.04 9.81 -6.10
C GLY A 277 -0.56 9.95 -6.48
N ILE A 278 -0.30 10.73 -7.53
CA ILE A 278 1.05 11.07 -7.96
C ILE A 278 1.62 12.10 -6.99
N THR A 279 2.72 11.77 -6.32
CA THR A 279 3.55 12.79 -5.68
C THR A 279 4.13 13.69 -6.77
N ASN A 280 3.80 14.98 -6.75
CA ASN A 280 4.33 15.97 -7.70
C ASN A 280 5.87 15.88 -7.79
N TYR A 281 6.42 15.95 -9.01
CA TYR A 281 7.84 15.76 -9.33
C TYR A 281 8.82 16.52 -8.41
N LYS A 282 8.40 17.66 -7.85
CA LYS A 282 9.17 18.49 -6.92
C LYS A 282 9.51 17.81 -5.58
N SER A 283 8.80 16.76 -5.16
CA SER A 283 9.10 16.05 -3.89
C SER A 283 10.07 14.89 -4.04
N THR A 284 10.45 14.51 -5.28
CA THR A 284 11.27 13.33 -5.57
C THR A 284 12.77 13.60 -5.72
N GLU A 285 13.22 14.86 -5.63
CA GLU A 285 14.62 15.24 -5.84
C GLU A 285 15.62 14.65 -4.81
N GLY A 286 15.13 14.05 -3.71
CA GLY A 286 15.95 13.36 -2.71
C GLY A 286 16.19 11.87 -2.95
N VAL A 287 15.68 11.28 -4.04
CA VAL A 287 15.91 9.86 -4.39
C VAL A 287 16.34 9.79 -5.85
N GLY A 288 17.65 9.71 -6.09
CA GLY A 288 18.23 9.64 -7.43
C GLY A 288 17.67 8.47 -8.24
N LEU A 289 16.73 8.76 -9.13
CA LEU A 289 16.32 7.93 -10.25
C LEU A 289 16.03 8.86 -11.44
N ALA A 290 16.78 8.67 -12.53
CA ALA A 290 16.63 9.43 -13.76
C ALA A 290 15.22 9.26 -14.38
N PRO A 291 14.67 10.29 -15.04
CA PRO A 291 13.35 10.18 -15.65
C PRO A 291 13.41 9.25 -16.87
N LEU A 292 12.76 8.09 -16.78
CA LEU A 292 12.49 7.29 -17.97
C LEU A 292 11.36 7.92 -18.78
N SER A 293 11.74 8.19 -20.02
CA SER A 293 10.99 8.74 -21.14
C SER A 293 9.52 8.33 -21.24
N THR A 294 8.73 9.29 -21.70
CA THR A 294 7.34 9.23 -22.16
C THR A 294 6.99 7.97 -22.95
N TYR A 295 6.00 7.21 -22.49
CA TYR A 295 5.28 6.27 -23.35
C TYR A 295 4.32 7.03 -24.28
N PRO A 296 4.24 6.66 -25.57
CA PRO A 296 3.28 7.29 -26.49
C PRO A 296 1.84 6.86 -26.16
N PRO A 297 0.83 7.67 -26.52
CA PRO A 297 -0.57 7.31 -26.30
C PRO A 297 -0.96 6.13 -27.20
N VAL A 298 -1.58 5.11 -26.61
CA VAL A 298 -2.16 3.97 -27.33
C VAL A 298 -3.36 4.46 -28.13
N ALA A 299 -3.25 4.38 -29.46
CA ALA A 299 -4.35 4.69 -30.37
C ALA A 299 -5.49 3.67 -30.19
N SER A 300 -6.68 4.18 -29.90
CA SER A 300 -7.93 3.43 -29.91
C SER A 300 -8.24 2.92 -31.32
N ARG A 301 -8.09 1.60 -31.56
CA ARG A 301 -8.66 0.97 -32.76
C ARG A 301 -10.16 0.79 -32.55
N GLN A 302 -10.94 1.68 -33.15
CA GLN A 302 -12.36 1.46 -33.38
C GLN A 302 -12.54 0.28 -34.33
N GLY A 303 -13.30 -0.73 -33.90
CA GLY A 303 -13.73 -1.82 -34.77
C GLY A 303 -14.65 -1.30 -35.86
N LYS A 304 -14.26 -1.50 -37.12
CA LYS A 304 -15.18 -1.51 -38.26
C LYS A 304 -15.34 -2.95 -38.71
N GLN A 305 -16.59 -3.41 -38.66
CA GLN A 305 -17.05 -4.63 -39.30
C GLN A 305 -16.80 -4.54 -40.81
N ALA A 306 -16.33 -5.63 -41.41
CA ALA A 306 -16.53 -5.90 -42.83
C ALA A 306 -16.82 -7.40 -43.00
N LYS A 307 -18.05 -7.67 -43.43
CA LYS A 307 -18.54 -8.95 -43.96
C LYS A 307 -17.92 -9.16 -45.35
N HIS A 308 -17.41 -10.35 -45.65
CA HIS A 308 -17.76 -11.13 -46.86
C HIS A 308 -16.86 -12.36 -47.08
N CYS A 309 -17.54 -13.49 -47.25
CA CYS A 309 -17.32 -14.62 -48.17
C CYS A 309 -15.92 -15.23 -48.41
N LEU A 310 -15.81 -16.50 -48.01
CA LEU A 310 -15.10 -17.63 -48.64
C LEU A 310 -15.20 -17.63 -50.20
N PRO A 311 -14.28 -18.26 -50.97
CA PRO A 311 -13.98 -19.70 -50.85
C PRO A 311 -12.55 -20.22 -51.18
N LEU A 312 -12.33 -21.46 -50.69
CA LEU A 312 -11.56 -22.62 -51.20
C LEU A 312 -10.43 -22.45 -52.25
N LEU A 313 -9.28 -23.09 -51.96
CA LEU A 313 -8.37 -23.88 -52.84
C LEU A 313 -7.17 -24.32 -51.95
N GLU A 314 -7.05 -25.59 -51.55
CA GLU A 314 -6.35 -26.71 -52.22
C GLU A 314 -4.84 -26.49 -52.50
N ASP A 315 -4.07 -27.46 -52.01
CA ASP A 315 -2.73 -27.93 -52.41
C ASP A 315 -1.47 -27.06 -52.15
N ILE A 316 -0.63 -27.51 -51.20
CA ILE A 316 0.71 -28.14 -51.34
C ILE A 316 1.30 -28.39 -49.94
#